data_AF-A0A7G2IXX3-F1
#
_entry.id   AF-A0A7G2IXX3-F1
#
_cell.length_a   1.000
_cell.length_b   1.000
_cell.length_c   1.000
_cell.angle_alpha   90.00
_cell.angle_beta   90.00
_cell.angle_gamma   90.00
#
_symmetry.space_group_name_H-M   'P 1'
#
loop_
_entity.id
_entity.type
_entity.pdbx_description
1 polymer ?
#
loop_
_entity_poly.entity_id
_entity_poly.type
_entity_poly.pdbx_seq_one_letter_code
_entity_poly.pdbx_strand_id
1 'polypeptide(L)'
;MDEKLKIQVGPKTAPLMDDVLDYDTVMESLDHFMDWLAVQYISALNIIHYMHDKYSYEASLMALHDRDVYRTMACGMAGLSVAADSLSAIKYARVKPIRDENGLAIDFEIEGDYPQYGNNDERVDSIACDLVERFMKKIKVLPTYRNAVPTQSILTITSNVVYGQKTGNTPDGRRAGTPFAPGANPMHGRDRKGAVASLTSVAKLPFTYAKDGISYTFSIVPAALGKEDGVRKTNLVGLLDGYFHHEAHVEGGQHLNVNVMNREMLMDAIEHPENYPNLTIRVSGYAVRFNALTREQQQDVISRTFTQAL
;
A
#
# COMPACT_ATOMS: atom_id res chain seq x y z
N MET A 1 -8.62 12.14 17.68
CA MET A 1 -9.91 12.59 17.10
C MET A 1 -9.88 12.32 15.61
N ASP A 2 -10.99 11.91 15.02
CA ASP A 2 -11.11 11.70 13.56
C ASP A 2 -11.24 13.04 12.84
N GLU A 3 -10.43 13.26 11.80
CA GLU A 3 -10.30 14.55 11.10
C GLU A 3 -11.52 14.93 10.26
N LYS A 4 -12.36 13.96 9.87
CA LYS A 4 -13.56 14.20 9.05
C LYS A 4 -14.83 14.23 9.90
N LEU A 5 -14.99 13.24 10.77
CA LEU A 5 -16.18 13.06 11.59
C LEU A 5 -16.15 13.90 12.88
N LYS A 6 -14.97 14.42 13.26
CA LYS A 6 -14.77 15.21 14.49
C LYS A 6 -15.21 14.47 15.76
N ILE A 7 -15.07 13.15 15.79
CA ILE A 7 -15.38 12.30 16.94
C ILE A 7 -14.11 11.67 17.52
N GLN A 8 -14.14 11.33 18.82
CA GLN A 8 -13.05 10.61 19.46
C GLN A 8 -13.13 9.12 19.09
N VAL A 9 -12.21 8.64 18.25
CA VAL A 9 -12.13 7.23 17.82
C VAL A 9 -11.02 6.48 18.57
N GLY A 10 -9.78 6.95 18.44
CA GLY A 10 -8.63 6.42 19.16
C GLY A 10 -8.60 6.84 20.64
N PRO A 11 -7.56 6.45 21.39
CA PRO A 11 -7.37 6.91 22.76
C PRO A 11 -7.28 8.43 22.82
N LYS A 12 -7.76 9.02 23.91
CA LYS A 12 -7.68 10.46 24.13
C LYS A 12 -6.25 10.84 24.50
N THR A 13 -5.54 11.48 23.58
CA THR A 13 -4.20 12.03 23.77
C THR A 13 -4.23 13.55 23.57
N ALA A 14 -3.19 14.25 24.04
CA ALA A 14 -3.03 15.66 23.70
C ALA A 14 -2.71 15.79 22.20
N PRO A 15 -3.34 16.72 21.46
CA PRO A 15 -2.99 16.97 20.07
C PRO A 15 -1.59 17.59 19.97
N LEU A 16 -0.88 17.31 18.87
CA LEU A 16 0.37 18.00 18.55
C LEU A 16 0.04 19.41 18.08
N MET A 17 0.46 20.41 18.86
CA MET A 17 0.09 21.82 18.66
C MET A 17 1.20 22.67 18.05
N ASP A 18 2.35 22.09 17.73
CA ASP A 18 3.45 22.80 17.08
C ASP A 18 3.04 23.37 15.72
N ASP A 19 3.60 24.54 15.39
CA ASP A 19 3.38 25.25 14.12
C ASP A 19 4.02 24.52 12.94
N VAL A 20 5.11 23.79 13.21
CA VAL A 20 5.83 22.94 12.25
C VAL A 20 5.91 21.56 12.86
N LEU A 21 5.55 20.54 12.11
CA LEU A 21 5.65 19.16 12.55
C LEU A 21 7.11 18.74 12.70
N ASP A 22 7.42 18.09 13.82
CA ASP A 22 8.70 17.44 14.08
C ASP A 22 8.58 15.92 13.86
N TYR A 23 9.59 15.32 13.21
CA TYR A 23 9.55 13.92 12.83
C TYR A 23 9.52 12.98 14.03
N ASP A 24 10.38 13.21 15.03
CA ASP A 24 10.49 12.31 16.18
C ASP A 24 9.21 12.36 17.02
N THR A 25 8.67 13.57 17.22
CA THR A 25 7.42 13.81 17.93
C THR A 25 6.23 13.14 17.23
N VAL A 26 6.11 13.29 15.91
CA VAL A 26 5.04 12.64 15.13
C VAL A 26 5.21 11.12 15.12
N MET A 27 6.44 10.62 14.98
CA MET A 27 6.71 9.19 14.93
C MET A 27 6.44 8.51 16.28
N GLU A 28 6.78 9.14 17.41
CA GLU A 28 6.44 8.66 18.74
C GLU A 28 4.92 8.58 18.93
N SER A 29 4.20 9.63 18.54
CA SER A 29 2.74 9.62 18.55
C SER A 29 2.18 8.52 17.64
N LEU A 30 2.69 8.36 16.42
CA LEU A 30 2.26 7.32 15.49
C LEU A 30 2.49 5.92 16.07
N ASP A 31 3.65 5.68 16.70
CA ASP A 31 3.96 4.40 17.31
C ASP A 31 3.00 4.02 18.44
N HIS A 32 2.62 4.99 19.27
CA HIS A 32 1.59 4.82 20.29
C HIS A 32 0.23 4.45 19.67
N PHE A 33 -0.18 5.13 18.61
CA PHE A 33 -1.44 4.80 17.91
C PHE A 33 -1.37 3.46 17.17
N MET A 34 -0.19 3.02 16.72
CA MET A 34 0.00 1.69 16.15
C MET A 34 -0.20 0.58 17.20
N ASP A 35 0.18 0.80 18.46
CA ASP A 35 -0.10 -0.17 19.54
C ASP A 35 -1.60 -0.32 19.76
N TRP A 36 -2.31 0.81 19.87
CA TRP A 36 -3.76 0.81 19.98
C TRP A 36 -4.40 0.11 18.78
N LEU A 37 -3.99 0.45 17.55
CA LEU A 37 -4.53 -0.15 16.34
C LEU A 37 -4.31 -1.67 16.31
N ALA A 38 -3.13 -2.15 16.68
CA ALA A 38 -2.82 -3.58 16.72
C ALA A 38 -3.75 -4.34 17.68
N VAL A 39 -3.99 -3.80 18.88
CA VAL A 39 -4.89 -4.40 19.88
C VAL A 39 -6.32 -4.47 19.35
N GLN A 40 -6.83 -3.38 18.79
CA GLN A 40 -8.19 -3.34 18.24
C GLN A 40 -8.34 -4.30 17.06
N TYR A 41 -7.34 -4.38 16.19
CA TYR A 41 -7.38 -5.20 14.99
C TYR A 41 -7.37 -6.70 15.34
N ILE A 42 -6.42 -7.16 16.16
CA ILE A 42 -6.36 -8.56 16.60
C ILE A 42 -7.62 -8.95 17.38
N SER A 43 -8.13 -8.06 18.25
CA SER A 43 -9.36 -8.32 18.99
C SER A 43 -10.56 -8.53 18.07
N ALA A 44 -10.68 -7.70 17.02
CA ALA A 44 -11.74 -7.85 16.02
C ALA A 44 -11.61 -9.19 15.26
N LEU A 45 -10.40 -9.53 14.80
CA LEU A 45 -10.16 -10.77 14.07
C LEU A 45 -10.38 -12.01 14.92
N ASN A 46 -10.02 -11.98 16.21
CA ASN A 46 -10.30 -13.07 17.14
C ASN A 46 -11.80 -13.37 17.24
N ILE A 47 -12.63 -12.32 17.34
CA ILE A 47 -14.10 -12.47 17.36
C ILE A 47 -14.58 -13.01 16.01
N ILE A 48 -14.12 -12.43 14.90
CA ILE A 48 -14.51 -12.84 13.55
C ILE A 48 -14.24 -14.33 13.35
N HIS A 49 -13.01 -14.79 13.61
CA HIS A 49 -12.63 -16.19 13.36
C HIS A 49 -13.28 -17.16 14.34
N TYR A 50 -13.46 -16.78 15.61
CA TYR A 50 -14.23 -17.60 16.55
C TYR A 50 -15.68 -17.81 16.04
N MET A 51 -16.33 -16.74 15.60
CA MET A 51 -17.71 -16.81 15.12
C MET A 51 -17.80 -17.54 13.77
N HIS A 52 -16.81 -17.37 12.88
CA HIS A 52 -16.77 -18.06 11.60
C HIS A 52 -16.63 -19.57 11.78
N ASP A 53 -15.68 -20.03 12.61
CA ASP A 53 -15.52 -21.45 12.94
C ASP A 53 -16.82 -22.04 13.54
N LYS A 54 -17.54 -21.26 14.35
CA LYS A 54 -18.74 -21.73 15.05
C LYS A 54 -19.97 -21.81 14.14
N TYR A 55 -20.16 -20.82 13.27
CA TYR A 55 -21.43 -20.62 12.55
C TYR A 55 -21.31 -20.85 11.04
N SER A 56 -20.09 -20.90 10.49
CA SER A 56 -19.85 -21.09 9.05
C SER A 56 -18.56 -21.87 8.79
N TYR A 57 -18.37 -22.97 9.53
CA TYR A 57 -17.23 -23.85 9.30
C TYR A 57 -17.24 -24.41 7.87
N GLU A 58 -16.15 -24.21 7.15
CA GLU A 58 -15.99 -24.55 5.73
C GLU A 58 -15.73 -26.05 5.52
N ALA A 59 -16.65 -26.90 6.00
CA ALA A 59 -16.47 -28.34 6.09
C ALA A 59 -16.02 -29.01 4.79
N SER A 60 -16.56 -28.61 3.64
CA SER A 60 -16.17 -29.19 2.34
C SER A 60 -14.73 -28.86 1.95
N LEU A 61 -14.22 -27.69 2.32
CA LEU A 61 -12.82 -27.31 2.10
C LEU A 61 -11.93 -28.02 3.12
N MET A 62 -12.33 -28.02 4.39
CA MET A 62 -11.55 -28.61 5.49
C MET A 62 -11.48 -30.14 5.41
N ALA A 63 -12.44 -30.80 4.75
CA ALA A 63 -12.41 -32.24 4.49
C ALA A 63 -11.27 -32.66 3.54
N LEU A 64 -10.68 -31.70 2.81
CA LEU A 64 -9.58 -31.93 1.87
C LEU A 64 -8.22 -31.55 2.45
N HIS A 65 -8.14 -31.31 3.77
CA HIS A 65 -6.91 -31.00 4.46
C HIS A 65 -6.47 -32.16 5.36
N ASP A 66 -5.18 -32.17 5.70
CA ASP A 66 -4.69 -32.95 6.83
C ASP A 66 -5.43 -32.58 8.11
N ARG A 67 -5.44 -33.51 9.07
CA ARG A 67 -6.16 -33.34 10.35
C ARG A 67 -5.82 -32.01 11.04
N ASP A 68 -4.54 -31.66 11.09
CA ASP A 68 -4.02 -30.50 11.81
C ASP A 68 -3.53 -29.43 10.82
N VAL A 69 -4.36 -28.44 10.55
CA VAL A 69 -4.04 -27.34 9.63
C VAL A 69 -3.32 -26.21 10.37
N TYR A 70 -2.14 -25.83 9.88
CA TYR A 70 -1.44 -24.62 10.31
C TYR A 70 -2.24 -23.36 9.93
N ARG A 71 -2.40 -22.43 10.86
CA ARG A 71 -3.21 -21.22 10.69
C ARG A 71 -2.40 -19.97 10.97
N THR A 72 -2.60 -18.97 10.13
CA THR A 72 -2.09 -17.62 10.33
C THR A 72 -3.24 -16.66 10.60
N MET A 73 -2.94 -15.59 11.34
CA MET A 73 -3.84 -14.45 11.54
C MET A 73 -3.36 -13.31 10.66
N ALA A 74 -3.87 -13.27 9.43
CA ALA A 74 -3.44 -12.34 8.39
C ALA A 74 -3.96 -10.91 8.65
N CYS A 75 -3.05 -9.97 8.88
CA CYS A 75 -3.34 -8.56 9.12
C CYS A 75 -2.84 -7.70 7.95
N GLY A 76 -3.75 -7.01 7.26
CA GLY A 76 -3.39 -6.17 6.12
C GLY A 76 -3.02 -4.74 6.54
N MET A 77 -2.01 -4.15 5.90
CA MET A 77 -1.68 -2.74 5.97
C MET A 77 -2.05 -2.04 4.66
N ALA A 78 -2.75 -0.91 4.76
CA ALA A 78 -3.11 -0.05 3.64
C ALA A 78 -2.46 1.33 3.77
N GLY A 79 -2.13 1.95 2.63
CA GLY A 79 -1.60 3.32 2.61
C GLY A 79 -0.14 3.44 3.06
N LEU A 80 0.66 2.38 2.94
CA LEU A 80 2.08 2.38 3.34
C LEU A 80 2.86 3.55 2.73
N SER A 81 2.74 3.76 1.42
CA SER A 81 3.45 4.84 0.73
C SER A 81 2.97 6.24 1.15
N VAL A 82 1.68 6.40 1.48
CA VAL A 82 1.15 7.67 2.01
C VAL A 82 1.78 7.97 3.38
N ALA A 83 1.86 6.96 4.26
CA ALA A 83 2.47 7.10 5.57
C ALA A 83 3.98 7.38 5.46
N ALA A 84 4.70 6.61 4.64
CA ALA A 84 6.13 6.78 4.43
C ALA A 84 6.46 8.17 3.83
N ASP A 85 5.73 8.59 2.80
CA ASP A 85 5.92 9.91 2.18
C ASP A 85 5.52 11.04 3.12
N SER A 86 4.54 10.84 4.00
CA SER A 86 4.11 11.85 4.99
C SER A 86 5.21 12.07 6.03
N LEU A 87 5.77 10.97 6.54
CA LEU A 87 6.92 10.99 7.44
C LEU A 87 8.17 11.59 6.77
N SER A 88 8.38 11.29 5.48
CA SER A 88 9.45 11.88 4.69
C SER A 88 9.28 13.40 4.51
N ALA A 89 8.07 13.86 4.21
CA ALA A 89 7.77 15.29 4.11
C ALA A 89 8.05 16.01 5.43
N ILE A 90 7.62 15.43 6.56
CA ILE A 90 7.88 15.99 7.89
C ILE A 90 9.38 16.03 8.22
N LYS A 91 10.13 15.01 7.79
CA LYS A 91 11.57 14.88 8.10
C LYS A 91 12.48 15.73 7.24
N TYR A 92 12.14 15.92 5.96
CA TYR A 92 13.03 16.51 4.96
C TYR A 92 12.52 17.80 4.34
N ALA A 93 11.26 18.16 4.59
CA ALA A 93 10.68 19.46 4.26
C ALA A 93 10.09 20.09 5.53
N ARG A 94 9.52 21.28 5.39
CA ARG A 94 8.85 21.97 6.49
C ARG A 94 7.35 21.84 6.32
N VAL A 95 6.70 21.06 7.18
CA VAL A 95 5.25 20.81 7.13
C VAL A 95 4.53 21.57 8.24
N LYS A 96 3.63 22.48 7.85
CA LYS A 96 2.80 23.26 8.78
C LYS A 96 1.36 22.75 8.78
N PRO A 97 0.81 22.32 9.93
CA PRO A 97 -0.59 21.94 10.03
C PRO A 97 -1.52 23.17 9.91
N ILE A 98 -2.52 23.07 9.06
CA ILE A 98 -3.63 24.02 8.97
C ILE A 98 -4.76 23.47 9.85
N ARG A 99 -5.14 24.24 10.85
CA ARG A 99 -6.06 23.81 11.91
C ARG A 99 -7.42 24.49 11.80
N ASP A 100 -8.47 23.79 12.18
CA ASP A 100 -9.80 24.38 12.35
C ASP A 100 -9.92 25.16 13.69
N GLU A 101 -11.08 25.74 13.94
CA GLU A 101 -11.39 26.47 15.18
C GLU A 101 -11.23 25.66 16.48
N ASN A 102 -11.16 24.33 16.39
CA ASN A 102 -10.97 23.42 17.53
C ASN A 102 -9.51 22.93 17.66
N GLY A 103 -8.60 23.44 16.83
CA GLY A 103 -7.19 23.04 16.81
C GLY A 103 -6.90 21.73 16.06
N LEU A 104 -7.90 21.14 15.39
CA LEU A 104 -7.75 19.90 14.65
C LEU A 104 -7.04 20.17 13.32
N ALA A 105 -5.93 19.47 13.04
CA ALA A 105 -5.25 19.57 11.75
C ALA A 105 -6.16 18.97 10.64
N ILE A 106 -6.56 19.81 9.70
CA ILE A 106 -7.45 19.44 8.58
C ILE A 106 -6.77 19.58 7.22
N ASP A 107 -5.62 20.27 7.15
CA ASP A 107 -4.79 20.40 5.96
C ASP A 107 -3.32 20.64 6.34
N PHE A 108 -2.41 20.63 5.37
CA PHE A 108 -0.97 20.82 5.58
C PHE A 108 -0.36 21.67 4.47
N GLU A 109 0.47 22.64 4.85
CA GLU A 109 1.33 23.39 3.94
C GLU A 109 2.74 22.81 3.96
N ILE A 110 3.31 22.52 2.79
CA ILE A 110 4.65 21.94 2.65
C ILE A 110 5.56 22.98 1.99
N GLU A 111 6.63 23.36 2.69
CA GLU A 111 7.68 24.23 2.18
C GLU A 111 8.96 23.40 1.97
N GLY A 112 9.37 23.26 0.70
CA GLY A 112 10.54 22.47 0.28
C GLY A 112 10.17 21.13 -0.38
N ASP A 113 11.13 20.57 -1.12
CA ASP A 113 11.02 19.22 -1.70
C ASP A 113 11.38 18.15 -0.67
N TYR A 114 10.80 16.96 -0.82
CA TYR A 114 11.10 15.81 0.03
C TYR A 114 11.19 14.51 -0.78
N PRO A 115 11.95 13.49 -0.31
CA PRO A 115 12.05 12.20 -0.98
C PRO A 115 10.71 11.45 -0.98
N GLN A 116 10.33 10.86 -2.12
CA GLN A 116 9.11 10.07 -2.25
C GLN A 116 9.46 8.61 -2.54
N TYR A 117 8.76 7.69 -1.87
CA TYR A 117 8.93 6.25 -1.99
C TYR A 117 8.73 5.78 -3.44
N GLY A 118 9.53 4.82 -3.90
CA GLY A 118 9.50 4.32 -5.28
C GLY A 118 10.57 4.90 -6.20
N ASN A 119 11.56 5.61 -5.65
CA ASN A 119 12.63 6.27 -6.42
C ASN A 119 14.04 5.80 -6.02
N ASN A 120 14.14 4.66 -5.34
CA ASN A 120 15.35 4.10 -4.76
C ASN A 120 16.12 5.14 -3.95
N ASP A 121 15.39 5.82 -3.05
CA ASP A 121 15.96 6.81 -2.14
C ASP A 121 15.85 6.29 -0.72
N GLU A 122 16.99 5.88 -0.17
CA GLU A 122 17.05 5.20 1.12
C GLU A 122 16.39 6.01 2.24
N ARG A 123 16.39 7.34 2.15
CA ARG A 123 15.83 8.24 3.15
C ARG A 123 14.34 8.02 3.43
N VAL A 124 13.58 7.56 2.43
CA VAL A 124 12.14 7.29 2.52
C VAL A 124 11.84 5.79 2.40
N ASP A 125 12.63 5.05 1.63
CA ASP A 125 12.50 3.58 1.56
C ASP A 125 12.73 2.94 2.93
N SER A 126 13.70 3.44 3.72
CA SER A 126 13.95 2.94 5.07
C SER A 126 12.79 3.23 6.03
N ILE A 127 12.06 4.34 5.82
CA ILE A 127 10.86 4.67 6.60
C ILE A 127 9.74 3.67 6.28
N ALA A 128 9.54 3.35 5.00
CA ALA A 128 8.58 2.32 4.61
C ALA A 128 8.91 0.96 5.21
N CYS A 129 10.20 0.56 5.20
CA CYS A 129 10.66 -0.69 5.82
C CYS A 129 10.43 -0.70 7.34
N ASP A 130 10.74 0.39 8.05
CA ASP A 130 10.51 0.52 9.49
C ASP A 130 9.03 0.37 9.86
N LEU A 131 8.11 0.98 9.09
CA LEU A 131 6.68 0.87 9.33
C LEU A 131 6.19 -0.59 9.21
N VAL A 132 6.65 -1.32 8.18
CA VAL A 132 6.33 -2.74 7.98
C VAL A 132 6.84 -3.57 9.16
N GLU A 133 8.09 -3.35 9.59
CA GLU A 133 8.68 -4.08 10.71
C GLU A 133 8.00 -3.76 12.05
N ARG A 134 7.76 -2.46 12.34
CA ARG A 134 7.12 -2.00 13.58
C ARG A 134 5.76 -2.61 13.79
N PHE A 135 4.88 -2.53 12.79
CA PHE A 135 3.52 -3.03 12.95
C PHE A 135 3.49 -4.55 13.10
N MET A 136 4.33 -5.27 12.36
CA MET A 136 4.49 -6.73 12.53
C MET A 136 4.95 -7.09 13.96
N LYS A 137 5.94 -6.36 14.53
CA LYS A 137 6.37 -6.59 15.91
C LYS A 137 5.25 -6.38 16.93
N LYS A 138 4.37 -5.40 16.70
CA LYS A 138 3.22 -5.11 17.58
C LYS A 138 2.15 -6.19 17.52
N ILE A 139 1.74 -6.65 16.33
CA ILE A 139 0.72 -7.71 16.23
C ILE A 139 1.24 -9.09 16.67
N LYS A 140 2.55 -9.35 16.52
CA LYS A 140 3.17 -10.65 16.85
C LYS A 140 3.05 -11.03 18.32
N VAL A 141 3.00 -10.06 19.23
CA VAL A 141 2.96 -10.31 20.68
C VAL A 141 1.54 -10.46 21.23
N LEU A 142 0.51 -10.26 20.42
CA LEU A 142 -0.88 -10.29 20.84
C LEU A 142 -1.45 -11.72 20.75
N PRO A 143 -2.27 -12.14 21.74
CA PRO A 143 -2.89 -13.47 21.72
C PRO A 143 -3.94 -13.58 20.61
N THR A 144 -3.92 -14.70 19.90
CA THR A 144 -4.83 -14.97 18.78
C THR A 144 -5.72 -16.17 19.04
N TYR A 145 -6.93 -16.13 18.49
CA TYR A 145 -7.86 -17.26 18.50
C TYR A 145 -7.18 -18.48 17.87
N ARG A 146 -7.29 -19.62 18.55
CA ARG A 146 -6.73 -20.91 18.13
C ARG A 146 -5.20 -20.88 17.91
N ASN A 147 -4.50 -19.93 18.56
CA ASN A 147 -3.06 -19.71 18.43
C ASN A 147 -2.60 -19.51 16.97
N ALA A 148 -3.46 -18.94 16.11
CA ALA A 148 -3.09 -18.63 14.74
C ALA A 148 -1.91 -17.66 14.71
N VAL A 149 -0.85 -17.98 13.98
CA VAL A 149 0.39 -17.18 13.98
C VAL A 149 0.15 -15.84 13.29
N PRO A 150 0.33 -14.69 13.95
CA PRO A 150 0.15 -13.40 13.30
C PRO A 150 1.08 -13.24 12.09
N THR A 151 0.51 -12.82 10.97
CA THR A 151 1.24 -12.44 9.76
C THR A 151 0.73 -11.10 9.24
N GLN A 152 1.53 -10.44 8.41
CA GLN A 152 1.19 -9.15 7.83
C GLN A 152 1.25 -9.20 6.31
N SER A 153 0.35 -8.50 5.63
CA SER A 153 0.43 -8.23 4.20
C SER A 153 0.40 -6.74 3.90
N ILE A 154 1.13 -6.33 2.86
CA ILE A 154 1.01 -4.98 2.29
C ILE A 154 0.11 -5.10 1.05
N LEU A 155 -1.19 -5.15 1.33
CA LEU A 155 -2.25 -5.49 0.37
C LEU A 155 -3.52 -4.71 0.69
N THR A 156 -4.18 -4.16 -0.35
CA THR A 156 -5.37 -3.32 -0.17
C THR A 156 -6.62 -3.82 -0.90
N ILE A 157 -6.48 -4.57 -2.00
CA ILE A 157 -7.58 -4.82 -2.95
C ILE A 157 -8.17 -3.47 -3.40
N THR A 158 -9.45 -3.21 -3.15
CA THR A 158 -10.13 -1.93 -3.45
C THR A 158 -10.24 -1.02 -2.22
N SER A 159 -9.72 -1.45 -1.06
CA SER A 159 -9.69 -0.63 0.16
C SER A 159 -8.82 0.61 0.00
N ASN A 160 -7.92 0.67 -1.00
CA ASN A 160 -7.15 1.88 -1.31
C ASN A 160 -8.08 3.06 -1.68
N VAL A 161 -9.17 2.78 -2.41
CA VAL A 161 -10.19 3.78 -2.75
C VAL A 161 -11.06 4.09 -1.52
N VAL A 162 -11.56 3.07 -0.83
CA VAL A 162 -12.48 3.24 0.32
C VAL A 162 -11.80 3.99 1.47
N TYR A 163 -10.56 3.63 1.84
CA TYR A 163 -9.80 4.36 2.85
C TYR A 163 -9.44 5.76 2.36
N GLY A 164 -8.98 5.91 1.10
CA GLY A 164 -8.69 7.22 0.52
C GLY A 164 -9.87 8.20 0.61
N GLN A 165 -11.09 7.73 0.30
CA GLN A 165 -12.35 8.47 0.43
C GLN A 165 -12.65 8.88 1.89
N LYS A 166 -12.27 8.03 2.85
CA LYS A 166 -12.51 8.23 4.29
C LYS A 166 -11.37 8.94 5.01
N THR A 167 -10.25 9.23 4.35
CA THR A 167 -9.11 9.96 4.93
C THR A 167 -9.02 11.38 4.38
N GLY A 168 -8.80 12.34 5.28
CA GLY A 168 -8.58 13.76 5.01
C GLY A 168 -7.26 14.06 4.29
N ASN A 169 -6.81 15.32 4.30
CA ASN A 169 -5.51 15.67 3.74
C ASN A 169 -4.39 15.04 4.59
N THR A 170 -3.30 14.60 3.96
CA THR A 170 -2.15 14.00 4.66
C THR A 170 -0.86 14.80 4.47
N PRO A 171 0.13 14.69 5.39
CA PRO A 171 1.36 15.49 5.36
C PRO A 171 2.22 15.32 4.08
N ASP A 172 2.01 14.26 3.32
CA ASP A 172 2.61 14.03 1.99
C ASP A 172 1.96 14.86 0.86
N GLY A 173 1.02 15.75 1.19
CA GLY A 173 0.29 16.58 0.25
C GLY A 173 -0.82 15.84 -0.51
N ARG A 174 -1.10 14.57 -0.21
CA ARG A 174 -2.26 13.88 -0.80
C ARG A 174 -3.54 14.55 -0.28
N ARG A 175 -4.43 14.86 -1.21
CA ARG A 175 -5.69 15.56 -0.91
C ARG A 175 -6.74 14.62 -0.33
N ALA A 176 -7.60 15.17 0.52
CA ALA A 176 -8.73 14.46 1.11
C ALA A 176 -9.57 13.75 0.03
N GLY A 177 -9.91 12.49 0.27
CA GLY A 177 -10.73 11.71 -0.65
C GLY A 177 -9.98 11.02 -1.79
N THR A 178 -8.74 11.40 -2.10
CA THR A 178 -7.95 10.77 -3.16
C THR A 178 -7.61 9.31 -2.79
N PRO A 179 -7.70 8.33 -3.70
CA PRO A 179 -7.29 6.96 -3.40
C PRO A 179 -5.85 6.86 -2.87
N PHE A 180 -5.60 5.87 -2.01
CA PHE A 180 -4.24 5.43 -1.72
C PHE A 180 -3.68 4.62 -2.90
N ALA A 181 -2.38 4.38 -2.87
CA ALA A 181 -1.74 3.41 -3.76
C ALA A 181 -2.26 1.98 -3.49
N PRO A 182 -2.40 1.12 -4.53
CA PRO A 182 -2.76 -0.28 -4.34
C PRO A 182 -1.60 -1.07 -3.69
N GLY A 183 -1.89 -1.83 -2.64
CA GLY A 183 -0.89 -2.64 -1.94
C GLY A 183 0.33 -1.82 -1.50
N ALA A 184 1.51 -2.26 -1.94
CA ALA A 184 2.83 -1.69 -1.63
C ALA A 184 3.32 -0.69 -2.68
N ASN A 185 2.46 -0.24 -3.60
CA ASN A 185 2.83 0.70 -4.65
C ASN A 185 3.28 2.07 -4.09
N PRO A 186 4.19 2.75 -4.80
CA PRO A 186 4.32 4.20 -4.72
C PRO A 186 2.98 4.92 -4.97
N MET A 187 2.79 6.07 -4.33
CA MET A 187 1.65 6.93 -4.64
C MET A 187 1.68 7.38 -6.10
N HIS A 188 0.49 7.56 -6.68
CA HIS A 188 0.33 7.73 -8.13
C HIS A 188 1.20 8.87 -8.68
N GLY A 189 2.07 8.53 -9.64
CA GLY A 189 2.96 9.49 -10.29
C GLY A 189 4.15 9.98 -9.44
N ARG A 190 4.43 9.35 -8.29
CA ARG A 190 5.58 9.71 -7.44
C ARG A 190 6.84 8.92 -7.77
N ASP A 191 6.72 7.71 -8.32
CA ASP A 191 7.82 6.94 -8.89
C ASP A 191 8.19 7.45 -10.28
N ARG A 192 9.27 8.23 -10.37
CA ARG A 192 9.66 9.00 -11.56
C ARG A 192 11.04 8.64 -12.12
N LYS A 193 11.76 7.71 -11.48
CA LYS A 193 13.13 7.32 -11.85
C LYS A 193 13.24 6.01 -12.65
N GLY A 194 12.15 5.56 -13.26
CA GLY A 194 12.14 4.36 -14.11
C GLY A 194 11.82 3.06 -13.36
N ALA A 195 11.73 1.97 -14.12
CA ALA A 195 11.32 0.65 -13.63
C ALA A 195 12.27 0.09 -12.58
N VAL A 196 13.59 0.14 -12.81
CA VAL A 196 14.59 -0.39 -11.91
C VAL A 196 14.52 0.32 -10.55
N ALA A 197 14.32 1.63 -10.53
CA ALA A 197 14.25 2.38 -9.28
C ALA A 197 13.01 2.02 -8.44
N SER A 198 11.84 1.91 -9.08
CA SER A 198 10.61 1.56 -8.37
C SER A 198 10.58 0.10 -7.94
N LEU A 199 11.03 -0.82 -8.81
CA LEU A 199 11.22 -2.25 -8.47
C LEU A 199 12.18 -2.41 -7.29
N THR A 200 13.31 -1.67 -7.29
CA THR A 200 14.28 -1.72 -6.19
C THR A 200 13.67 -1.24 -4.87
N SER A 201 12.92 -0.12 -4.89
CA SER A 201 12.30 0.43 -3.68
C SER A 201 11.33 -0.56 -3.05
N VAL A 202 10.52 -1.23 -3.88
CA VAL A 202 9.54 -2.22 -3.41
C VAL A 202 10.21 -3.52 -2.96
N ALA A 203 11.27 -3.95 -3.64
CA ALA A 203 12.04 -5.14 -3.27
C ALA A 203 12.79 -4.99 -1.92
N LYS A 204 12.97 -3.76 -1.41
CA LYS A 204 13.51 -3.52 -0.06
C LYS A 204 12.52 -3.86 1.06
N LEU A 205 11.21 -3.86 0.78
CA LEU A 205 10.21 -4.13 1.80
C LEU A 205 10.38 -5.55 2.34
N PRO A 206 10.51 -5.72 3.68
CA PRO A 206 10.94 -7.00 4.23
C PRO A 206 9.81 -8.01 4.25
N PHE A 207 9.84 -9.00 3.35
CA PHE A 207 8.90 -10.13 3.35
C PHE A 207 9.01 -10.94 4.65
N THR A 208 10.16 -10.90 5.32
CA THR A 208 10.35 -11.44 6.67
C THR A 208 9.36 -10.88 7.70
N TYR A 209 8.94 -9.62 7.54
CA TYR A 209 7.91 -8.97 8.37
C TYR A 209 6.55 -8.85 7.67
N ALA A 210 6.38 -9.41 6.48
CA ALA A 210 5.14 -9.36 5.71
C ALA A 210 4.83 -10.70 5.04
N LYS A 211 4.85 -11.79 5.84
CA LYS A 211 4.70 -13.17 5.37
C LYS A 211 3.35 -13.51 4.70
N ASP A 212 2.37 -12.62 4.81
CA ASP A 212 1.09 -12.74 4.09
C ASP A 212 1.12 -12.11 2.68
N GLY A 213 2.22 -11.43 2.32
CA GLY A 213 2.53 -10.99 0.95
C GLY A 213 2.71 -9.48 0.80
N ILE A 214 3.44 -9.09 -0.25
CA ILE A 214 3.73 -7.68 -0.60
C ILE A 214 3.29 -7.46 -2.04
N SER A 215 2.18 -6.74 -2.22
CA SER A 215 1.55 -6.60 -3.55
C SER A 215 2.07 -5.37 -4.28
N TYR A 216 2.79 -5.57 -5.38
CA TYR A 216 3.17 -4.51 -6.32
C TYR A 216 2.46 -4.63 -7.67
N THR A 217 1.85 -3.54 -8.14
CA THR A 217 1.26 -3.41 -9.46
C THR A 217 2.09 -2.50 -10.37
N PHE A 218 2.82 -3.12 -11.29
CA PHE A 218 3.73 -2.45 -12.21
C PHE A 218 3.10 -2.35 -13.60
N SER A 219 2.95 -1.12 -14.08
CA SER A 219 2.52 -0.82 -15.45
C SER A 219 3.66 -0.14 -16.19
N ILE A 220 3.97 -0.63 -17.39
CA ILE A 220 5.03 -0.11 -18.25
C ILE A 220 4.51 0.06 -19.67
N VAL A 221 4.89 1.15 -20.34
CA VAL A 221 4.53 1.35 -21.74
C VAL A 221 5.34 0.41 -22.64
N PRO A 222 4.76 -0.16 -23.72
CA PRO A 222 5.46 -1.11 -24.58
C PRO A 222 6.79 -0.58 -25.14
N ALA A 223 6.85 0.72 -25.45
CA ALA A 223 8.04 1.37 -25.99
C ALA A 223 9.21 1.46 -24.98
N ALA A 224 8.90 1.52 -23.68
CA ALA A 224 9.91 1.56 -22.62
C ALA A 224 10.61 0.20 -22.46
N LEU A 225 9.89 -0.91 -22.67
CA LEU A 225 10.46 -2.26 -22.67
C LEU A 225 11.33 -2.53 -23.90
N GLY A 226 11.10 -1.87 -25.02
CA GLY A 226 11.87 -2.04 -26.24
C GLY A 226 11.09 -1.77 -27.52
N LYS A 227 11.82 -1.59 -28.63
CA LYS A 227 11.21 -1.32 -29.94
C LYS A 227 10.55 -2.55 -30.55
N GLU A 228 11.12 -3.73 -30.32
CA GLU A 228 10.69 -4.99 -30.92
C GLU A 228 10.27 -6.01 -29.86
N ASP A 229 9.39 -6.94 -30.23
CA ASP A 229 8.82 -7.93 -29.31
C ASP A 229 9.88 -8.83 -28.64
N GLY A 230 10.88 -9.28 -29.40
CA GLY A 230 12.00 -10.06 -28.85
C GLY A 230 12.80 -9.30 -27.79
N VAL A 231 13.04 -8.00 -28.02
CA VAL A 231 13.73 -7.12 -27.06
C VAL A 231 12.85 -6.89 -25.83
N ARG A 232 11.55 -6.65 -26.01
CA ARG A 232 10.60 -6.46 -24.89
C ARG A 232 10.55 -7.68 -23.97
N LYS A 233 10.50 -8.88 -24.54
CA LYS A 233 10.53 -10.14 -23.77
C LYS A 233 11.82 -10.26 -22.98
N THR A 234 12.96 -10.04 -23.64
CA THR A 234 14.29 -10.13 -23.02
C THR A 234 14.44 -9.14 -21.86
N ASN A 235 14.06 -7.88 -22.08
CA ASN A 235 14.14 -6.84 -21.05
C ASN A 235 13.17 -7.08 -19.91
N LEU A 236 11.95 -7.55 -20.19
CA LEU A 236 10.99 -7.90 -19.13
C LEU A 236 11.51 -9.06 -18.28
N VAL A 237 12.05 -10.12 -18.90
CA VAL A 237 12.69 -11.23 -18.16
C VAL A 237 13.84 -10.69 -17.31
N GLY A 238 14.70 -9.82 -17.85
CA GLY A 238 15.78 -9.21 -17.06
C GLY A 238 15.31 -8.35 -15.89
N LEU A 239 14.22 -7.58 -16.05
CA LEU A 239 13.59 -6.85 -14.95
C LEU A 239 13.05 -7.80 -13.86
N LEU A 240 12.42 -8.91 -14.27
CA LEU A 240 11.91 -9.92 -13.35
C LEU A 240 13.05 -10.63 -12.62
N ASP A 241 14.09 -11.04 -13.34
CA ASP A 241 15.27 -11.68 -12.77
C ASP A 241 15.95 -10.77 -11.74
N GLY A 242 16.08 -9.47 -12.04
CA GLY A 242 16.63 -8.49 -11.11
C GLY A 242 15.73 -8.23 -9.89
N TYR A 243 14.41 -8.11 -10.10
CA TYR A 243 13.45 -7.85 -9.01
C TYR A 243 13.32 -9.05 -8.06
N PHE A 244 13.27 -10.27 -8.60
CA PHE A 244 13.16 -11.52 -7.84
C PHE A 244 14.51 -12.11 -7.46
N HIS A 245 15.61 -11.43 -7.75
CA HIS A 245 16.94 -11.88 -7.38
C HIS A 245 17.02 -12.07 -5.86
N HIS A 246 17.45 -13.26 -5.46
CA HIS A 246 17.52 -13.67 -4.06
C HIS A 246 18.90 -14.23 -3.74
N GLU A 247 19.51 -13.70 -2.69
CA GLU A 247 20.76 -14.17 -2.10
C GLU A 247 20.71 -14.04 -0.58
N ALA A 248 21.71 -14.57 0.13
CA ALA A 248 21.74 -14.58 1.60
C ALA A 248 21.56 -13.19 2.26
N HIS A 249 21.90 -12.11 1.56
CA HIS A 249 21.77 -10.73 2.02
C HIS A 249 20.80 -9.87 1.18
N VAL A 250 20.11 -10.48 0.22
CA VAL A 250 19.14 -9.82 -0.67
C VAL A 250 17.87 -10.65 -0.66
N GLU A 251 16.83 -10.17 0.04
CA GLU A 251 15.58 -10.93 0.14
C GLU A 251 14.88 -11.05 -1.22
N GLY A 252 14.90 -9.96 -2.01
CA GLY A 252 14.23 -9.86 -3.30
C GLY A 252 12.76 -9.45 -3.17
N GLY A 253 12.16 -9.01 -4.28
CA GLY A 253 10.73 -8.72 -4.35
C GLY A 253 9.89 -10.00 -4.21
N GLN A 254 8.69 -9.89 -3.63
CA GLN A 254 7.84 -11.06 -3.36
C GLN A 254 6.80 -11.34 -4.45
N HIS A 255 6.18 -10.28 -5.00
CA HIS A 255 5.15 -10.40 -6.02
C HIS A 255 5.24 -9.22 -6.99
N LEU A 256 4.86 -9.47 -8.25
CA LEU A 256 4.74 -8.45 -9.29
C LEU A 256 3.54 -8.71 -10.20
N ASN A 257 2.60 -7.78 -10.24
CA ASN A 257 1.66 -7.68 -11.35
C ASN A 257 2.33 -6.92 -12.49
N VAL A 258 2.24 -7.46 -13.70
CA VAL A 258 2.82 -6.84 -14.90
C VAL A 258 1.70 -6.45 -15.86
N ASN A 259 1.66 -5.17 -16.19
CA ASN A 259 0.82 -4.56 -17.20
C ASN A 259 1.71 -3.95 -18.28
N VAL A 260 1.55 -4.36 -19.54
CA VAL A 260 2.28 -3.79 -20.68
C VAL A 260 1.28 -3.09 -21.60
N MET A 261 1.05 -1.80 -21.38
CA MET A 261 -0.02 -1.06 -22.05
C MET A 261 0.20 0.45 -22.03
N ASN A 262 -0.51 1.15 -22.92
CA ASN A 262 -0.53 2.61 -22.99
C ASN A 262 -1.75 3.15 -22.25
N ARG A 263 -1.61 4.32 -21.62
CA ARG A 263 -2.71 4.99 -20.91
C ARG A 263 -3.85 5.35 -21.87
N GLU A 264 -3.49 5.76 -23.09
CA GLU A 264 -4.39 6.16 -24.15
C GLU A 264 -5.33 5.02 -24.55
N MET A 265 -4.86 3.77 -24.52
CA MET A 265 -5.70 2.59 -24.76
C MET A 265 -6.80 2.47 -23.69
N LEU A 266 -6.48 2.72 -22.42
CA LEU A 266 -7.49 2.67 -21.35
C LEU A 266 -8.48 3.82 -21.47
N MET A 267 -8.03 5.01 -21.87
CA MET A 267 -8.93 6.14 -22.12
C MET A 267 -9.89 5.85 -23.26
N ASP A 268 -9.41 5.23 -24.35
CA ASP A 268 -10.26 4.78 -25.45
C ASP A 268 -11.24 3.69 -25.00
N ALA A 269 -10.79 2.72 -24.19
CA ALA A 269 -11.65 1.66 -23.66
C ALA A 269 -12.72 2.16 -22.67
N ILE A 270 -12.53 3.32 -22.06
CA ILE A 270 -13.55 3.97 -21.25
C ILE A 270 -14.68 4.52 -22.13
N GLU A 271 -14.35 5.16 -23.26
CA GLU A 271 -15.31 5.80 -24.15
C GLU A 271 -15.97 4.80 -25.11
N HIS A 272 -15.23 3.74 -25.49
CA HIS A 272 -15.64 2.71 -26.44
C HIS A 272 -15.47 1.29 -25.87
N PRO A 273 -16.14 0.93 -24.76
CA PRO A 273 -15.96 -0.37 -24.11
C PRO A 273 -16.27 -1.58 -25.01
N GLU A 274 -17.15 -1.41 -26.00
CA GLU A 274 -17.50 -2.42 -27.01
C GLU A 274 -16.31 -2.88 -27.87
N ASN A 275 -15.29 -2.02 -28.04
CA ASN A 275 -14.08 -2.36 -28.77
C ASN A 275 -13.11 -3.22 -27.94
N TYR A 276 -13.34 -3.31 -26.63
CA TYR A 276 -12.44 -3.94 -25.66
C TYR A 276 -13.14 -4.98 -24.76
N PRO A 277 -13.96 -5.90 -25.31
CA PRO A 277 -14.83 -6.77 -24.50
C PRO A 277 -14.05 -7.71 -23.55
N ASN A 278 -12.79 -8.01 -23.90
CA ASN A 278 -11.91 -8.90 -23.14
C ASN A 278 -10.68 -8.19 -22.54
N LEU A 279 -10.62 -6.86 -22.59
CA LEU A 279 -9.48 -6.11 -22.05
C LEU A 279 -9.35 -6.40 -20.56
N THR A 280 -8.24 -7.04 -20.21
CA THR A 280 -7.95 -7.52 -18.87
C THR A 280 -6.72 -6.81 -18.34
N ILE A 281 -6.83 -6.27 -17.13
CA ILE A 281 -5.75 -5.52 -16.48
C ILE A 281 -5.47 -6.07 -15.10
N ARG A 282 -4.22 -5.96 -14.63
CA ARG A 282 -3.84 -6.26 -13.25
C ARG A 282 -4.04 -5.00 -12.39
N VAL A 283 -4.67 -5.13 -11.21
CA VAL A 283 -5.03 -3.96 -10.38
C VAL A 283 -4.46 -3.96 -8.96
N SER A 284 -4.55 -5.05 -8.21
CA SER A 284 -4.10 -5.08 -6.80
C SER A 284 -3.85 -6.50 -6.28
N GLY A 285 -3.19 -7.33 -7.09
CA GLY A 285 -2.92 -8.76 -6.78
C GLY A 285 -3.76 -9.74 -7.60
N TYR A 286 -4.70 -9.22 -8.38
CA TYR A 286 -5.58 -9.98 -9.26
C TYR A 286 -5.86 -9.20 -10.55
N ALA A 287 -6.51 -9.87 -11.51
CA ALA A 287 -6.91 -9.29 -12.77
C ALA A 287 -8.42 -9.01 -12.81
N VAL A 288 -8.81 -7.99 -13.58
CA VAL A 288 -10.21 -7.66 -13.84
C VAL A 288 -10.39 -7.36 -15.32
N ARG A 289 -11.59 -7.61 -15.83
CA ARG A 289 -12.01 -6.99 -17.10
C ARG A 289 -12.17 -5.49 -16.84
N PHE A 290 -11.56 -4.65 -17.67
CA PHE A 290 -11.57 -3.21 -17.48
C PHE A 290 -13.00 -2.63 -17.52
N ASN A 291 -13.85 -3.20 -18.36
CA ASN A 291 -15.27 -2.81 -18.49
C ASN A 291 -16.13 -3.24 -17.28
N ALA A 292 -15.62 -4.11 -16.41
CA ALA A 292 -16.33 -4.50 -15.19
C ALA A 292 -16.10 -3.54 -14.02
N LEU A 293 -15.19 -2.59 -14.17
CA LEU A 293 -14.91 -1.55 -13.17
C LEU A 293 -15.92 -0.41 -13.27
N THR A 294 -16.23 0.22 -12.13
CA THR A 294 -16.98 1.47 -12.13
C THR A 294 -16.12 2.61 -12.68
N ARG A 295 -16.74 3.72 -13.14
CA ARG A 295 -16.00 4.88 -13.68
C ARG A 295 -14.97 5.44 -12.68
N GLU A 296 -15.30 5.44 -11.38
CA GLU A 296 -14.37 5.86 -10.32
C GLU A 296 -13.16 4.93 -10.21
N GLN A 297 -13.37 3.62 -10.26
CA GLN A 297 -12.29 2.63 -10.24
C GLN A 297 -11.42 2.70 -11.51
N GLN A 298 -12.03 2.94 -12.67
CA GLN A 298 -11.30 3.17 -13.91
C GLN A 298 -10.44 4.44 -13.82
N GLN A 299 -10.95 5.50 -13.19
CA GLN A 299 -10.20 6.74 -12.98
C GLN A 299 -9.00 6.55 -12.05
N ASP A 300 -9.13 5.76 -10.97
CA ASP A 300 -8.00 5.32 -10.14
C ASP A 300 -6.96 4.64 -11.03
N VAL A 301 -7.36 3.58 -11.75
CA VAL A 301 -6.45 2.80 -12.62
C VAL A 301 -5.69 3.69 -13.60
N ILE A 302 -6.38 4.61 -14.28
CA ILE A 302 -5.74 5.51 -15.23
C ILE A 302 -4.80 6.45 -14.49
N SER A 303 -5.15 6.99 -13.33
CA SER A 303 -4.31 7.96 -12.60
C SER A 303 -2.96 7.40 -12.13
N ARG A 304 -2.83 6.07 -12.04
CA ARG A 304 -1.59 5.38 -11.60
C ARG A 304 -0.40 5.66 -12.52
N THR A 305 0.77 5.27 -12.06
CA THR A 305 2.02 5.39 -12.83
C THR A 305 2.04 4.43 -14.01
N PHE A 306 2.39 4.96 -15.18
CA PHE A 306 2.71 4.18 -16.38
C PHE A 306 4.18 4.44 -16.69
N THR A 307 5.01 3.48 -16.34
CA THR A 307 6.48 3.60 -16.39
C THR A 307 6.94 3.86 -17.82
N GLN A 308 7.72 4.92 -18.02
CA GLN A 308 8.14 5.42 -19.34
C GLN A 308 9.58 5.03 -19.71
N ALA A 309 10.37 4.53 -18.76
CA ALA A 309 11.75 4.12 -18.94
C ALA A 309 12.10 2.96 -18.02
N LEU A 310 13.10 2.15 -18.41
CA LEU A 310 13.69 1.12 -17.55
C LEU A 310 14.37 1.74 -16.33
#